data_AF-A0A9P8E610-F1
#
_entry.id   AF-A0A9P8E610-F1
#
_cell.length_a   1.000
_cell.length_b   1.000
_cell.length_c   1.000
_cell.angle_alpha   90.00
_cell.angle_beta   90.00
_cell.angle_gamma   90.00
#
_symmetry.space_group_name_H-M   'P 1'
#
loop_
_entity.id
_entity.type
_entity.pdbx_description
1 polymer ?
#
loop_
_entity_poly.entity_id
_entity_poly.type
_entity_poly.pdbx_seq_one_letter_code
_entity_poly.pdbx_strand_id
1 'polypeptide(L)' 'MGVTGLWTVVQPCARPIKIETLNKKRLAVDASIWIYQFLKAVRDKDGNALR' A
#
# COMPACT_ATOMS: atom_id res chain seq x y z
N MET A 1 -2.82 -7.39 8.54
CA MET A 1 -1.73 -7.12 7.59
C MET A 1 -0.42 -7.34 8.33
N GLY A 2 0.51 -8.15 7.78
CA GLY A 2 1.88 -8.31 8.28
C GLY A 2 2.05 -8.65 9.77
N VAL A 3 3.29 -8.52 10.25
CA VAL A 3 3.68 -8.65 11.66
C VAL A 3 3.80 -7.26 12.28
N THR A 4 3.21 -7.06 13.46
CA THR A 4 3.22 -5.78 14.19
C THR A 4 4.66 -5.33 14.47
N GLY A 5 4.99 -4.07 14.11
CA GLY A 5 6.30 -3.48 14.34
C GLY A 5 7.41 -3.91 13.37
N LEU A 6 7.17 -4.89 12.49
CA LEU A 6 8.19 -5.43 11.59
C LEU A 6 8.82 -4.36 10.69
N TRP A 7 8.00 -3.48 10.10
CA TRP A 7 8.49 -2.43 9.19
C TRP A 7 9.46 -1.45 9.85
N THR A 8 9.24 -1.12 11.13
CA THR A 8 10.16 -0.26 11.90
C THR A 8 11.51 -0.93 12.09
N VAL A 9 11.53 -2.23 12.37
CA VAL A 9 12.76 -3.01 12.56
C VAL A 9 13.57 -3.10 11.26
N VAL A 10 12.91 -3.33 10.12
CA VAL A 10 13.60 -3.51 8.83
C VAL A 10 13.86 -2.21 8.06
N GLN A 11 13.39 -1.06 8.58
CA GLN A 11 13.52 0.25 7.93
C GLN A 11 14.97 0.62 7.57
N PRO A 12 16.01 0.34 8.38
CA PRO A 12 17.40 0.60 8.00
C PRO A 12 17.88 -0.17 6.77
N CYS A 13 17.20 -1.25 6.37
CA CYS A 13 17.53 -2.05 5.19
C CYS A 13 16.87 -1.53 3.90
N ALA A 14 16.07 -0.46 3.97
CA ALA A 14 15.35 0.07 2.82
C ALA A 14 16.31 0.63 1.75
N ARG A 15 16.00 0.34 0.48
CA ARG A 15 16.72 0.89 -0.68
C ARG A 15 15.74 1.69 -1.56
N PRO A 16 15.80 3.03 -1.53
CA PRO A 16 14.98 3.87 -2.41
C PRO A 16 15.34 3.60 -3.88
N ILE A 17 14.31 3.41 -4.72
CA ILE A 17 14.46 3.24 -6.15
C ILE A 17 13.53 4.19 -6.89
N LYS A 18 13.95 4.68 -8.06
CA LYS A 18 13.08 5.45 -8.94
C LYS A 18 12.12 4.51 -9.69
N ILE A 19 10.87 4.90 -9.88
CA ILE A 19 9.83 4.04 -10.47
C ILE A 19 10.21 3.63 -11.91
N GLU A 20 10.88 4.51 -12.65
CA GLU A 20 11.32 4.26 -14.03
C GLU A 20 12.28 3.07 -14.12
N THR A 21 13.00 2.74 -13.04
CA THR A 21 13.87 1.56 -12.97
C THR A 21 13.12 0.23 -13.00
N LEU A 22 11.81 0.26 -12.74
CA LEU A 22 10.92 -0.91 -12.81
C LEU A 22 10.37 -1.15 -14.21
N ASN A 23 10.65 -0.27 -15.18
CA ASN A 23 10.16 -0.42 -16.55
C ASN A 23 10.49 -1.80 -17.13
N LYS A 24 9.52 -2.42 -17.80
CA LYS A 24 9.59 -3.77 -18.40
C LYS A 24 9.84 -4.92 -17.41
N LYS A 25 9.80 -4.70 -16.09
CA LYS A 25 9.79 -5.80 -15.11
C LYS A 25 8.37 -6.32 -14.90
N ARG A 26 8.23 -7.64 -14.84
CA ARG A 26 6.98 -8.28 -14.36
C ARG A 26 6.93 -8.14 -12.84
N LEU A 27 5.87 -7.55 -12.31
CA LEU A 27 5.67 -7.34 -10.88
C LEU A 27 4.36 -8.00 -10.47
N ALA A 28 4.42 -8.87 -9.46
CA ALA A 28 3.23 -9.36 -8.80
C ALA A 28 2.71 -8.27 -7.87
N VAL A 29 1.40 -8.02 -7.93
CA VAL A 29 0.72 -7.03 -7.09
C VAL A 29 -0.23 -7.79 -6.16
N ASP A 30 -0.01 -7.71 -4.85
CA ASP A 30 -0.98 -8.21 -3.87
C ASP A 30 -2.15 -7.23 -3.75
N ALA A 31 -3.25 -7.58 -4.41
CA ALA A 31 -4.49 -6.79 -4.43
C ALA A 31 -5.56 -7.30 -3.46
N SER A 32 -5.24 -8.29 -2.62
CA SER A 32 -6.22 -9.03 -1.80
C SER A 32 -7.03 -8.15 -0.83
N ILE A 33 -6.49 -7.00 -0.40
CA ILE A 33 -7.13 -6.08 0.55
C ILE A 33 -7.65 -4.78 -0.08
N TRP A 34 -7.50 -4.60 -1.40
CA TRP A 34 -7.76 -3.31 -2.05
C TRP A 34 -9.19 -2.82 -1.89
N ILE A 35 -10.20 -3.68 -2.10
CA ILE A 35 -11.62 -3.28 -1.98
C ILE A 35 -11.92 -2.77 -0.56
N TYR A 36 -11.47 -3.50 0.46
CA TYR A 36 -11.67 -3.09 1.85
C TYR A 36 -10.96 -1.76 2.17
N GLN A 37 -9.75 -1.56 1.66
CA GLN A 37 -9.02 -0.29 1.81
C GLN A 37 -9.73 0.85 1.10
N PHE A 38 -10.23 0.67 -0.12
CA PHE A 38 -10.97 1.70 -0.84
C PHE A 38 -12.26 2.08 -0.12
N LEU A 39 -13.07 1.11 0.30
CA LEU A 39 -14.29 1.38 1.05
C LEU A 39 -14.01 2.11 2.38
N LYS A 40 -12.93 1.75 3.06
CA LYS A 40 -12.57 2.40 4.34
C LYS A 40 -11.83 3.72 4.19
N ALA A 41 -11.16 3.99 3.08
CA ALA A 41 -10.35 5.20 2.89
C ALA A 41 -11.07 6.27 2.06
N VAL A 42 -11.95 5.89 1.13
CA VAL A 42 -12.72 6.86 0.35
C VAL A 42 -13.85 7.41 1.24
N ARG A 43 -13.87 8.74 1.36
CA ARG A 43 -14.88 9.50 2.07
C ARG A 43 -15.70 10.29 1.07
N ASP A 44 -16.96 10.56 1.39
CA ASP A 44 -17.75 11.55 0.66
C ASP A 44 -17.22 12.97 0.91
N LYS A 45 -17.80 13.97 0.22
CA LYS A 45 -17.40 15.39 0.35
C LYS A 45 -17.58 15.94 1.76
N ASP A 46 -18.42 15.30 2.56
CA ASP A 46 -18.76 15.67 3.93
C ASP A 46 -17.95 14.87 4.98
N GLY A 47 -17.03 14.00 4.52
CA GLY A 47 -16.14 13.23 5.38
C GLY A 47 -16.76 11.95 5.97
N ASN A 48 -17.94 11.53 5.53
CA ASN A 48 -18.52 10.24 5.93
C ASN A 48 -17.94 9.10 5.09
N ALA A 49 -17.88 7.91 5.68
CA ALA A 49 -17.57 6.71 4.91
C ALA A 49 -18.66 6.49 3.85
N LEU A 50 -18.26 6.26 2.60
CA LEU A 50 -19.18 5.77 1.57
C LEU A 50 -19.71 4.41 2.06
N ARG A 51 -20.96 4.40 2.53
CA ARG A 51 -21.69 3.19 2.92
C ARG A 51 -22.26 2.49 1.70
#